data_AF-A0AAV3P4Z3-F1
#
_entry.id   AF-A0AAV3P4Z3-F1
#
_cell.length_a   1.000
_cell.length_b   1.000
_cell.length_c   1.000
_cell.angle_alpha   90.00
_cell.angle_beta   90.00
_cell.angle_gamma   90.00
#
_symmetry.space_group_name_H-M   'P 1'
#
loop_
_entity.id
_entity.type
_entity.pdbx_description
1 polymer ?
#
loop_
_entity_poly.entity_id
_entity_poly.type
_entity_poly.pdbx_seq_one_letter_code
_entity_poly.pdbx_strand_id
1 'polypeptide(L)'
;MALNRRRRSAIKPCSRKVIFISLLIVLPITIIGLINHYEKITYFLRPLWDTPPQPLNYLPHYYAENVSTDRLCHLHGWSIRPHPRRVYDAIIFSNELDLLEIRWRELLPYVTKFIILECNTTFTGIPKPLFFAQNRERFRFAEGKIVYGTIPGKKLVPGSEHEDPFLFEAKHRRAMNDLIRHSGISDGDLLIISDTDEMPSHHAVKLLQWCEEIPMELHLQMSNYLYSFEFHVDDTSWKVSVHVYNSKWTMYRHSRHTDLILADSGWHCSFCFRKLSDFVFKMKAYSHADRVRRKDFLDFDRIQRIICEGKDLFDMLPEEYTFHELIKKMGPIPRSKSAVNLPGNLVEDADRFRYLLPGGCLREE
;
A
#
# COMPACT_ATOMS: atom_id res chain seq x y z
N MET A 1 25.38 -69.43 -45.08
CA MET A 1 24.55 -68.49 -45.87
C MET A 1 23.09 -68.88 -45.64
N ALA A 2 22.13 -68.04 -45.30
CA ALA A 2 21.97 -66.60 -45.51
C ALA A 2 21.18 -65.95 -44.36
N LEU A 3 21.38 -64.64 -44.22
CA LEU A 3 21.01 -63.79 -43.10
C LEU A 3 19.50 -63.52 -42.95
N ASN A 4 19.15 -63.39 -41.67
CA ASN A 4 17.90 -62.96 -41.08
C ASN A 4 17.57 -61.48 -41.46
N ARG A 5 16.40 -61.20 -42.06
CA ARG A 5 15.99 -59.87 -42.54
C ARG A 5 15.00 -59.23 -41.55
N ARG A 6 15.50 -58.41 -40.61
CA ARG A 6 14.67 -57.55 -39.73
C ARG A 6 13.98 -56.45 -40.56
N ARG A 7 12.64 -56.45 -40.60
CA ARG A 7 11.84 -55.29 -41.07
C ARG A 7 11.89 -54.18 -40.02
N ARG A 8 12.62 -53.10 -40.30
CA ARG A 8 12.47 -51.82 -39.59
C ARG A 8 11.24 -51.10 -40.16
N SER A 9 10.29 -50.76 -39.30
CA SER A 9 9.20 -49.83 -39.61
C SER A 9 9.81 -48.45 -39.92
N ALA A 10 9.63 -47.99 -41.17
CA ALA A 10 10.07 -46.67 -41.61
C ALA A 10 8.98 -45.65 -41.26
N ILE A 11 9.29 -44.72 -40.36
CA ILE A 11 8.47 -43.54 -40.09
C ILE A 11 8.45 -42.71 -41.39
N LYS A 12 7.26 -42.54 -42.00
CA LYS A 12 7.12 -41.71 -43.21
C LYS A 12 7.49 -40.26 -42.89
N PRO A 13 8.32 -39.58 -43.70
CA PRO A 13 8.68 -38.20 -43.46
C PRO A 13 7.45 -37.29 -43.59
N CYS A 14 7.21 -36.46 -42.57
CA CYS A 14 6.16 -35.45 -42.60
C CYS A 14 6.37 -34.52 -43.80
N SER A 15 5.34 -34.31 -44.62
CA SER A 15 5.42 -33.48 -45.82
C SER A 15 5.86 -32.06 -45.46
N ARG A 16 6.87 -31.51 -46.16
CA ARG A 16 7.34 -30.13 -45.98
C ARG A 16 6.21 -29.10 -46.05
N LYS A 17 5.14 -29.37 -46.82
CA LYS A 17 3.94 -28.53 -46.90
C LYS A 17 3.14 -28.54 -45.59
N VAL A 18 3.04 -29.69 -44.93
CA VAL A 18 2.36 -29.81 -43.63
C VAL A 18 3.14 -29.07 -42.55
N ILE A 19 4.47 -29.19 -42.53
CA ILE A 19 5.33 -28.43 -41.59
C ILE A 19 5.17 -26.92 -41.81
N PHE A 20 5.17 -26.46 -43.06
CA PHE A 20 5.02 -25.05 -43.39
C PHE A 20 3.64 -24.49 -43.00
N ILE A 21 2.56 -25.22 -43.30
CA ILE A 21 1.20 -24.82 -42.90
C ILE A 21 1.05 -24.82 -41.37
N SER A 22 1.59 -25.83 -40.68
CA SER A 22 1.58 -25.87 -39.22
C SER A 22 2.34 -24.69 -38.62
N LEU A 23 3.49 -24.29 -39.18
CA LEU A 23 4.23 -23.12 -38.72
C LEU A 23 3.45 -21.82 -38.96
N LEU A 24 2.76 -21.67 -40.10
CA LEU A 24 1.92 -20.50 -40.40
C LEU A 24 0.71 -20.35 -39.48
N ILE A 25 0.26 -21.42 -38.82
CA ILE A 25 -0.85 -21.38 -37.86
C ILE A 25 -0.33 -21.28 -36.43
N VAL A 26 0.64 -22.12 -36.06
CA VAL A 26 1.16 -22.18 -34.70
C VAL A 26 1.93 -20.91 -34.34
N LEU A 27 2.74 -20.35 -35.25
CA LEU A 27 3.56 -19.18 -34.96
C LEU A 27 2.72 -17.92 -34.66
N PRO A 28 1.68 -17.56 -35.44
CA PRO A 28 0.80 -16.45 -35.06
C PRO A 28 0.04 -16.72 -33.77
N ILE A 29 -0.44 -17.94 -33.54
CA ILE A 29 -1.14 -18.29 -32.29
C ILE A 29 -0.21 -18.16 -31.08
N THR A 30 1.04 -18.63 -31.17
CA THR A 30 2.00 -18.46 -30.08
C THR A 30 2.40 -17.00 -29.89
N ILE A 31 2.59 -16.22 -30.97
CA ILE A 31 2.86 -14.78 -30.86
C ILE A 31 1.68 -14.05 -30.18
N ILE A 32 0.44 -14.33 -30.59
CA ILE A 32 -0.77 -13.75 -29.97
C ILE A 32 -0.84 -14.18 -28.49
N GLY A 33 -0.56 -15.44 -28.18
CA GLY A 33 -0.49 -15.93 -26.80
C GLY A 33 0.57 -15.22 -25.96
N LEU A 34 1.77 -15.03 -26.53
CA LEU A 34 2.87 -14.31 -25.87
C LEU A 34 2.52 -12.83 -25.64
N ILE A 35 1.87 -12.17 -26.59
CA ILE A 35 1.42 -10.77 -26.43
C ILE A 35 0.36 -10.69 -25.34
N ASN A 36 -0.66 -11.55 -25.38
CA ASN A 36 -1.76 -11.55 -24.41
C ASN A 36 -1.33 -11.91 -22.98
N HIS A 37 -0.25 -12.69 -22.84
CA HIS A 37 0.30 -13.10 -21.55
C HIS A 37 1.64 -12.46 -21.22
N TYR A 38 2.06 -11.44 -21.97
CA TYR A 38 3.38 -10.82 -21.86
C TYR A 38 3.69 -10.42 -20.42
N GLU A 39 2.80 -9.69 -19.74
CA GLU A 39 3.01 -9.29 -18.35
C GLU A 39 3.10 -10.46 -17.38
N LYS A 40 2.25 -11.49 -17.53
CA LYS A 40 2.32 -12.66 -16.65
C LYS A 40 3.65 -13.38 -16.83
N ILE A 41 4.15 -13.44 -18.07
CA ILE A 41 5.46 -14.00 -18.39
C ILE A 41 6.57 -13.12 -17.79
N THR A 42 6.51 -11.79 -17.94
CA THR A 42 7.56 -10.90 -17.41
C THR A 42 7.60 -10.92 -15.89
N TYR A 43 6.45 -10.91 -15.21
CA TYR A 43 6.36 -11.03 -13.75
C TYR A 43 6.83 -12.41 -13.28
N PHE A 44 6.44 -13.49 -13.95
CA PHE A 44 6.90 -14.84 -13.61
C PHE A 44 8.42 -14.97 -13.76
N LEU A 45 9.00 -14.36 -14.79
CA LEU A 45 10.44 -14.38 -15.06
C LEU A 45 11.21 -13.26 -14.35
N ARG A 46 10.54 -12.39 -13.58
CA ARG A 46 11.15 -11.28 -12.82
C ARG A 46 12.37 -11.71 -11.99
N PRO A 47 12.37 -12.87 -11.30
CA PRO A 47 13.55 -13.35 -10.58
C PRO A 47 14.81 -13.58 -11.42
N LEU A 48 14.70 -13.61 -12.76
CA LEU A 48 15.85 -13.80 -13.66
C LEU A 48 16.49 -12.49 -14.12
N TRP A 49 15.75 -11.38 -14.13
CA TRP A 49 16.19 -10.14 -14.76
C TRP A 49 16.12 -8.90 -13.86
N ASP A 50 15.33 -8.95 -12.78
CA ASP A 50 15.23 -7.86 -11.80
C ASP A 50 16.04 -8.19 -10.54
N THR A 51 16.49 -7.16 -9.82
CA THR A 51 17.31 -7.31 -8.61
C THR A 51 16.55 -6.82 -7.38
N PRO A 52 16.64 -7.54 -6.24
CA PRO A 52 15.97 -7.11 -5.03
C PRO A 52 16.52 -5.76 -4.56
N PRO A 53 15.69 -4.92 -3.93
CA PRO A 53 16.15 -3.68 -3.32
C PRO A 53 17.17 -3.98 -2.22
N GLN A 54 17.95 -2.96 -1.83
CA GLN A 54 18.88 -3.09 -0.71
C GLN A 54 18.14 -3.57 0.55
N PRO A 55 18.72 -4.46 1.36
CA PRO A 55 18.09 -4.94 2.57
C PRO A 55 17.89 -3.79 3.57
N LEU A 56 16.90 -3.93 4.45
CA LEU A 56 16.65 -3.00 5.54
C LEU A 56 17.30 -3.53 6.83
N ASN A 57 17.74 -2.61 7.67
CA ASN A 57 18.31 -2.84 8.99
C ASN A 57 17.20 -2.71 10.04
N TYR A 58 16.75 -3.85 10.55
CA TYR A 58 15.64 -3.92 11.50
C TYR A 58 16.10 -3.54 12.90
N LEU A 59 15.47 -2.49 13.44
CA LEU A 59 15.51 -2.17 14.86
C LEU A 59 14.43 -3.01 15.56
N PRO A 60 14.80 -3.82 16.56
CA PRO A 60 13.82 -4.59 17.33
C PRO A 60 12.89 -3.61 18.05
N HIS A 61 11.60 -3.91 18.04
CA HIS A 61 10.59 -3.09 18.71
C HIS A 61 10.14 -3.81 19.98
N TYR A 62 10.65 -3.38 21.13
CA TYR A 62 10.23 -3.91 22.41
C TYR A 62 8.97 -3.20 22.88
N TYR A 63 7.90 -3.95 23.11
CA TYR A 63 6.65 -3.43 23.67
C TYR A 63 5.91 -4.49 24.50
N ALA A 64 5.31 -4.04 25.60
CA ALA A 64 4.30 -4.76 26.38
C ALA A 64 3.50 -3.76 27.22
N GLU A 65 2.20 -3.98 27.38
CA GLU A 65 1.27 -3.04 28.03
C GLU A 65 1.72 -2.58 29.42
N ASN A 66 2.28 -3.50 30.21
CA ASN A 66 2.67 -3.26 31.60
C ASN A 66 4.15 -2.86 31.80
N VAL A 67 4.86 -2.54 30.72
CA VAL A 67 6.27 -2.11 30.81
C VAL A 67 6.37 -0.59 30.69
N SER A 68 7.07 0.02 31.64
CA SER A 68 7.29 1.47 31.67
C SER A 68 8.02 1.96 30.41
N THR A 69 7.65 3.13 29.90
CA THR A 69 8.30 3.74 28.73
C THR A 69 9.80 3.96 28.92
N ASP A 70 10.25 4.29 30.15
CA ASP A 70 11.68 4.39 30.50
C ASP A 70 12.44 3.10 30.19
N ARG A 71 11.94 1.97 30.72
CA ARG A 71 12.49 0.65 30.42
C ARG A 71 12.47 0.33 28.93
N LEU A 72 11.39 0.68 28.22
CA LEU A 72 11.31 0.49 26.77
C LEU A 72 12.41 1.28 26.06
N CYS A 73 12.60 2.57 26.35
CA CYS A 73 13.69 3.36 25.78
C CYS A 73 15.06 2.70 26.04
N HIS A 74 15.33 2.30 27.29
CA HIS A 74 16.59 1.65 27.64
C HIS A 74 16.84 0.32 26.92
N LEU A 75 15.80 -0.46 26.62
CA LEU A 75 15.94 -1.70 25.82
C LEU A 75 16.37 -1.42 24.37
N HIS A 76 16.07 -0.23 23.85
CA HIS A 76 16.53 0.22 22.54
C HIS A 76 17.89 0.94 22.59
N GLY A 77 18.51 1.04 23.77
CA GLY A 77 19.75 1.80 23.96
C GLY A 77 19.54 3.32 24.00
N TRP A 78 18.30 3.76 24.25
CA TRP A 78 17.91 5.16 24.30
C TRP A 78 17.63 5.60 25.74
N SER A 79 17.73 6.90 26.01
CA SER A 79 17.31 7.50 27.28
C SER A 79 15.86 8.03 27.20
N ILE A 80 15.19 8.15 28.35
CA ILE A 80 13.85 8.77 28.41
C ILE A 80 13.95 10.29 28.37
N ARG A 81 13.01 10.93 27.67
CA ARG A 81 12.85 12.39 27.67
C ARG A 81 12.06 12.86 28.88
N PRO A 82 12.37 14.05 29.44
CA PRO A 82 11.56 14.64 30.50
C PRO A 82 10.16 15.02 30.04
N HIS A 83 10.00 15.33 28.75
CA HIS A 83 8.72 15.67 28.12
C HIS A 83 8.63 15.02 26.73
N PRO A 84 7.42 14.60 26.31
CA PRO A 84 7.22 13.98 25.02
C PRO A 84 7.49 14.99 23.87
N ARG A 85 8.04 14.52 22.76
CA ARG A 85 8.08 15.31 21.51
C ARG A 85 6.66 15.57 21.01
N ARG A 86 6.46 16.70 20.35
CA ARG A 86 5.23 16.91 19.57
C ARG A 86 5.30 16.03 18.33
N VAL A 87 4.15 15.49 17.93
CA VAL A 87 4.06 14.59 16.78
C VAL A 87 3.08 15.18 15.77
N TYR A 88 3.48 15.22 14.51
CA TYR A 88 2.70 15.70 13.39
C TYR A 88 2.48 14.56 12.42
N ASP A 89 1.23 14.23 12.16
CA ASP A 89 0.84 13.15 11.26
C ASP A 89 0.40 13.74 9.92
N ALA A 90 1.17 13.55 8.86
CA ALA A 90 0.94 14.17 7.56
C ALA A 90 0.51 13.15 6.50
N ILE A 91 -0.66 13.36 5.89
CA ILE A 91 -1.23 12.49 4.85
C ILE A 91 -1.79 13.28 3.66
N ILE A 92 -1.66 12.71 2.47
CA ILE A 92 -2.42 13.14 1.29
C ILE A 92 -3.69 12.30 1.22
N PHE A 93 -4.86 12.94 1.15
CA PHE A 93 -6.14 12.27 1.30
C PHE A 93 -6.94 12.17 0.00
N SER A 94 -7.55 11.00 -0.23
CA SER A 94 -8.41 10.72 -1.37
C SER A 94 -9.87 10.44 -0.97
N ASN A 95 -10.22 9.21 -0.61
CA ASN A 95 -11.60 8.77 -0.32
C ASN A 95 -11.73 7.75 0.83
N GLU A 96 -10.63 7.43 1.51
CA GLU A 96 -10.54 6.43 2.58
C GLU A 96 -11.09 6.91 3.95
N LEU A 97 -12.34 7.41 4.00
CA LEU A 97 -12.91 8.01 5.21
C LEU A 97 -12.94 7.07 6.44
N ASP A 98 -13.25 5.79 6.24
CA ASP A 98 -13.31 4.81 7.34
C ASP A 98 -11.92 4.51 7.91
N LEU A 99 -10.90 4.33 7.06
CA LEU A 99 -9.51 4.15 7.51
C LEU A 99 -8.97 5.41 8.17
N LEU A 100 -9.32 6.60 7.66
CA LEU A 100 -8.93 7.86 8.28
C LEU A 100 -9.49 7.98 9.70
N GLU A 101 -10.75 7.62 9.90
CA GLU A 101 -11.35 7.64 11.24
C GLU A 101 -10.64 6.65 12.17
N ILE A 102 -10.34 5.44 11.68
CA ILE A 102 -9.66 4.43 12.48
C ILE A 102 -8.26 4.92 12.89
N ARG A 103 -7.48 5.37 11.90
CA ARG A 103 -6.15 5.95 12.11
C ARG A 103 -6.17 7.06 13.15
N TRP A 104 -7.06 8.03 12.99
CA TRP A 104 -7.06 9.21 13.85
C TRP A 104 -7.53 8.90 15.25
N ARG A 105 -8.44 7.93 15.46
CA ARG A 105 -8.82 7.48 16.80
C ARG A 105 -7.66 6.79 17.51
N GLU A 106 -6.95 5.90 16.82
CA GLU A 106 -5.74 5.21 17.32
C GLU A 106 -4.65 6.22 17.73
N LEU A 107 -4.42 7.23 16.89
CA LEU A 107 -3.33 8.20 17.08
C LEU A 107 -3.71 9.44 17.91
N LEU A 108 -5.01 9.65 18.19
CA LEU A 108 -5.52 10.86 18.84
C LEU A 108 -4.77 11.24 20.12
N PRO A 109 -4.40 10.30 21.02
CA PRO A 109 -3.71 10.65 22.26
C PRO A 109 -2.26 11.11 22.06
N TYR A 110 -1.62 10.68 20.97
CA TYR A 110 -0.17 10.80 20.77
C TYR A 110 0.21 11.90 19.78
N VAL A 111 -0.70 12.23 18.87
CA VAL A 111 -0.48 13.25 17.83
C VAL A 111 -0.86 14.63 18.32
N THR A 112 0.01 15.61 18.05
CA THR A 112 -0.21 17.03 18.31
C THR A 112 -1.10 17.66 17.24
N LYS A 113 -0.78 17.42 15.96
CA LYS A 113 -1.59 17.88 14.82
C LYS A 113 -1.68 16.82 13.72
N PHE A 114 -2.88 16.66 13.17
CA PHE A 114 -3.13 15.91 11.94
C PHE A 114 -3.11 16.87 10.77
N ILE A 115 -2.15 16.70 9.86
CA ILE A 115 -1.97 17.51 8.66
C ILE A 115 -2.56 16.72 7.49
N ILE A 116 -3.64 17.24 6.92
CA ILE A 116 -4.35 16.59 5.82
C ILE A 116 -4.42 17.51 4.61
N LEU A 117 -3.87 17.03 3.49
CA LEU A 117 -3.92 17.72 2.20
C LEU A 117 -4.90 17.01 1.28
N GLU A 118 -5.84 17.77 0.71
CA GLU A 118 -6.83 17.26 -0.24
C GLU A 118 -6.78 17.97 -1.58
N CYS A 119 -7.14 17.26 -2.64
CA CYS A 119 -7.25 17.79 -4.00
C CYS A 119 -8.65 17.52 -4.56
N ASN A 120 -9.14 18.40 -5.43
CA ASN A 120 -10.42 18.23 -6.13
C ASN A 120 -10.30 17.44 -7.45
N THR A 121 -9.15 16.85 -7.73
CA THR A 121 -8.96 15.83 -8.77
C THR A 121 -8.16 14.65 -8.23
N THR A 122 -8.27 13.50 -8.89
CA THR A 122 -7.38 12.34 -8.68
C THR A 122 -6.00 12.60 -9.31
N PHE A 123 -5.03 11.70 -9.09
CA PHE A 123 -3.72 11.78 -9.77
C PHE A 123 -3.85 11.56 -11.28
N THR A 124 -4.87 10.81 -11.71
CA THR A 124 -5.25 10.66 -13.12
C THR A 124 -6.06 11.83 -13.69
N GLY A 125 -6.32 12.89 -12.91
CA GLY A 125 -7.01 14.10 -13.36
C GLY A 125 -8.55 14.00 -13.43
N ILE A 126 -9.14 12.95 -12.85
CA ILE A 126 -10.58 12.79 -12.73
C ILE A 126 -11.09 13.74 -11.62
N PRO A 127 -12.09 14.60 -11.88
CA PRO A 127 -12.69 15.43 -10.85
C PRO A 127 -13.26 14.60 -9.70
N LYS A 128 -12.98 15.00 -8.46
CA LYS A 128 -13.52 14.37 -7.25
C LYS A 128 -14.00 15.42 -6.26
N PRO A 129 -15.04 15.13 -5.45
CA PRO A 129 -15.37 16.00 -4.34
C PRO A 129 -14.21 16.05 -3.33
N LEU A 130 -14.21 17.11 -2.54
CA LEU A 130 -13.38 17.19 -1.34
C LEU A 130 -14.04 16.33 -0.25
N PHE A 131 -13.87 15.01 -0.35
CA PHE A 131 -14.44 14.00 0.54
C PHE A 131 -14.20 14.31 2.02
N PHE A 132 -13.00 14.74 2.41
CA PHE A 132 -12.74 15.11 3.80
C PHE A 132 -13.53 16.36 4.20
N ALA A 133 -13.46 17.43 3.40
CA ALA A 133 -14.20 18.66 3.72
C ALA A 133 -15.72 18.43 3.82
N GLN A 134 -16.30 17.63 2.92
CA GLN A 134 -17.73 17.31 2.94
C GLN A 134 -18.14 16.48 4.15
N ASN A 135 -17.22 15.70 4.72
CA ASN A 135 -17.46 14.82 5.86
C ASN A 135 -16.75 15.30 7.13
N ARG A 136 -16.35 16.58 7.21
CA ARG A 136 -15.53 17.10 8.32
C ARG A 136 -16.19 16.91 9.69
N GLU A 137 -17.52 16.96 9.78
CA GLU A 137 -18.25 16.71 11.02
C GLU A 137 -17.89 15.36 11.65
N ARG A 138 -17.70 14.32 10.81
CA ARG A 138 -17.33 12.97 11.26
C ARG A 138 -16.04 12.96 12.09
N PHE A 139 -15.17 13.93 11.87
CA PHE A 139 -13.87 14.09 12.52
C PHE A 139 -13.87 15.16 13.61
N ARG A 140 -15.04 15.61 14.06
CA ARG A 140 -15.19 16.63 15.12
C ARG A 140 -14.42 16.27 16.41
N PHE A 141 -14.26 14.98 16.70
CA PHE A 141 -13.46 14.51 17.84
C PHE A 141 -11.98 14.92 17.77
N ALA A 142 -11.47 15.21 16.57
CA ALA A 142 -10.08 15.63 16.32
C ALA A 142 -9.96 17.12 15.95
N GLU A 143 -11.05 17.89 15.85
CA GLU A 143 -11.09 19.22 15.23
C GLU A 143 -10.00 20.20 15.74
N GLY A 144 -9.73 20.22 17.05
CA GLY A 144 -8.68 21.07 17.64
C GLY A 144 -7.25 20.73 17.21
N LYS A 145 -7.04 19.57 16.59
CA LYS A 145 -5.76 19.05 16.11
C LYS A 145 -5.61 19.08 14.58
N ILE A 146 -6.63 19.49 13.82
CA ILE A 146 -6.59 19.39 12.35
C ILE A 146 -5.91 20.61 11.72
N VAL A 147 -4.96 20.36 10.82
CA VAL A 147 -4.39 21.33 9.87
C VAL A 147 -4.78 20.89 8.48
N TYR A 148 -5.78 21.56 7.90
CA TYR A 148 -6.35 21.20 6.60
C TYR A 148 -5.85 22.13 5.50
N GLY A 149 -5.37 21.54 4.40
CA GLY A 149 -5.02 22.25 3.19
C GLY A 149 -5.70 21.67 1.97
N THR A 150 -5.95 22.52 0.98
CA THR A 150 -6.50 22.13 -0.31
C THR A 150 -5.61 22.62 -1.45
N ILE A 151 -5.47 21.81 -2.49
CA ILE A 151 -4.86 22.25 -3.75
C ILE A 151 -5.82 22.11 -4.93
N PRO A 152 -5.75 23.03 -5.90
CA PRO A 152 -6.48 22.89 -7.14
C PRO A 152 -5.86 21.77 -7.98
N GLY A 153 -6.68 20.82 -8.37
CA GLY A 153 -6.36 19.81 -9.35
C GLY A 153 -6.40 20.35 -10.77
N LYS A 154 -5.67 19.70 -11.68
CA LYS A 154 -5.73 20.03 -13.11
C LYS A 154 -6.80 19.15 -13.76
N LYS A 155 -7.84 19.78 -14.32
CA LYS A 155 -8.83 19.06 -15.13
C LYS A 155 -8.16 18.57 -16.42
N LEU A 156 -8.38 17.30 -16.78
CA LEU A 156 -8.02 16.80 -18.10
C LEU A 156 -8.74 17.64 -19.16
N VAL A 157 -8.00 18.18 -20.12
CA VAL A 157 -8.57 18.83 -21.30
C VAL A 157 -8.83 17.72 -22.34
N PRO A 158 -10.04 17.61 -22.92
CA PRO A 158 -10.29 16.61 -23.96
C PRO A 158 -9.28 16.76 -25.11
N GLY A 159 -8.54 15.70 -25.41
CA GLY A 159 -7.52 15.68 -26.48
C GLY A 159 -6.10 16.08 -26.08
N SER A 160 -5.84 16.43 -24.81
CA SER A 160 -4.46 16.55 -24.32
C SER A 160 -3.87 15.16 -24.04
N GLU A 161 -2.57 14.98 -24.27
CA GLU A 161 -1.85 13.80 -23.80
C GLU A 161 -2.11 13.60 -22.30
N HIS A 162 -2.28 12.34 -21.89
CA HIS A 162 -2.42 11.99 -20.50
C HIS A 162 -1.10 12.33 -19.78
N GLU A 163 -1.12 13.39 -18.96
CA GLU A 163 0.00 13.70 -18.07
C GLU A 163 0.24 12.53 -17.12
N ASP A 164 1.51 12.21 -16.90
CA ASP A 164 1.93 11.15 -15.99
C ASP A 164 1.38 11.39 -14.57
N PRO A 165 0.57 10.46 -14.01
CA PRO A 165 0.04 10.54 -12.64
C PRO A 165 1.12 10.79 -11.57
N PHE A 166 2.34 10.28 -11.76
CA PHE A 166 3.44 10.47 -10.82
C PHE A 166 3.89 11.93 -10.75
N LEU A 167 3.76 12.71 -11.83
CA LEU A 167 4.03 14.15 -11.81
C LEU A 167 3.01 14.92 -10.97
N PHE A 168 1.74 14.50 -11.00
CA PHE A 168 0.71 15.09 -10.14
C PHE A 168 0.97 14.74 -8.69
N GLU A 169 1.24 13.49 -8.39
CA GLU A 169 1.62 13.04 -7.05
C GLU A 169 2.79 13.89 -6.50
N ALA A 170 3.83 14.13 -7.30
CA ALA A 170 4.95 15.01 -6.92
C ALA A 170 4.54 16.48 -6.66
N LYS A 171 3.54 17.01 -7.37
CA LYS A 171 2.96 18.35 -7.08
C LYS A 171 2.25 18.37 -5.72
N HIS A 172 1.48 17.31 -5.40
CA HIS A 172 0.80 17.20 -4.10
C HIS A 172 1.80 17.11 -2.96
N ARG A 173 2.86 16.30 -3.12
CA ARG A 173 3.96 16.18 -2.16
C ARG A 173 4.67 17.52 -1.91
N ARG A 174 4.87 18.34 -2.95
CA ARG A 174 5.41 19.70 -2.81
C ARG A 174 4.47 20.60 -2.00
N ALA A 175 3.18 20.64 -2.33
CA ALA A 175 2.21 21.44 -1.59
C ALA A 175 2.08 21.01 -0.11
N MET A 176 2.23 19.71 0.17
CA MET A 176 2.26 19.22 1.55
C MET A 176 3.39 19.82 2.37
N ASN A 177 4.57 20.05 1.78
CA ASN A 177 5.68 20.71 2.49
C ASN A 177 5.31 22.11 2.98
N ASP A 178 4.57 22.87 2.17
CA ASP A 178 4.11 24.20 2.57
C ASP A 178 3.09 24.11 3.70
N LEU A 179 2.15 23.17 3.62
CA LEU A 179 1.18 22.94 4.69
C LEU A 179 1.85 22.53 6.01
N ILE A 180 2.87 21.66 5.94
CA ILE A 180 3.68 21.26 7.10
C ILE A 180 4.35 22.47 7.75
N ARG A 181 4.99 23.35 6.97
CA ARG A 181 5.65 24.56 7.52
C ARG A 181 4.67 25.49 8.23
N HIS A 182 3.41 25.55 7.80
CA HIS A 182 2.37 26.37 8.42
C HIS A 182 1.60 25.66 9.54
N SER A 183 1.92 24.39 9.85
CA SER A 183 1.21 23.60 10.87
C SER A 183 1.56 23.96 12.32
N GLY A 184 2.64 24.74 12.52
CA GLY A 184 3.22 25.03 13.84
C GLY A 184 4.30 24.03 14.29
N ILE A 185 4.70 23.10 13.42
CA ILE A 185 5.86 22.21 13.62
C ILE A 185 7.15 23.01 13.76
N SER A 186 8.10 22.49 14.55
CA SER A 186 9.40 23.11 14.79
C SER A 186 10.50 22.06 14.77
N ASP A 187 11.75 22.52 14.59
CA ASP A 187 12.92 21.64 14.59
C ASP A 187 12.96 20.78 15.87
N GLY A 188 13.15 19.47 15.70
CA GLY A 188 13.17 18.49 16.78
C GLY A 188 11.82 17.83 17.12
N ASP A 189 10.70 18.30 16.53
CA ASP A 189 9.43 17.58 16.58
C ASP A 189 9.47 16.31 15.71
N LEU A 190 8.50 15.41 15.87
CA LEU A 190 8.35 14.25 14.99
C LEU A 190 7.36 14.54 13.86
N LEU A 191 7.75 14.22 12.63
CA LEU A 191 6.89 14.22 11.46
C LEU A 191 6.72 12.79 10.95
N ILE A 192 5.48 12.30 10.95
CA ILE A 192 5.08 11.04 10.32
C ILE A 192 4.65 11.37 8.89
N ILE A 193 5.24 10.66 7.93
CA ILE A 193 4.93 10.73 6.51
C ILE A 193 4.38 9.38 6.10
N SER A 194 3.11 9.33 5.69
CA SER A 194 2.48 8.11 5.22
C SER A 194 1.30 8.39 4.29
N ASP A 195 0.78 7.34 3.67
CA ASP A 195 -0.56 7.36 3.07
C ASP A 195 -1.64 7.09 4.12
N THR A 196 -2.91 7.29 3.74
CA THR A 196 -4.05 7.18 4.68
C THR A 196 -4.25 5.73 5.16
N ASP A 197 -4.00 4.75 4.29
CA ASP A 197 -4.15 3.32 4.56
C ASP A 197 -2.95 2.69 5.31
N GLU A 198 -1.92 3.46 5.62
CA GLU A 198 -0.71 3.03 6.31
C GLU A 198 -0.68 3.55 7.76
N MET A 199 -1.39 2.89 8.67
CA MET A 199 -1.68 3.36 10.03
C MET A 199 -0.60 2.92 11.04
N PRO A 200 0.25 3.84 11.56
CA PRO A 200 1.18 3.54 12.63
C PRO A 200 0.45 3.08 13.89
N SER A 201 1.04 2.16 14.64
CA SER A 201 0.49 1.75 15.93
C SER A 201 0.78 2.79 17.01
N HIS A 202 -0.13 2.91 17.96
CA HIS A 202 0.04 3.85 19.06
C HIS A 202 1.33 3.62 19.87
N HIS A 203 1.75 2.36 20.02
CA HIS A 203 2.94 2.02 20.80
C HIS A 203 4.24 2.42 20.09
N ALA A 204 4.31 2.30 18.76
CA ALA A 204 5.44 2.79 17.97
C ALA A 204 5.57 4.32 18.12
N VAL A 205 4.46 5.05 17.96
CA VAL A 205 4.45 6.51 18.08
C VAL A 205 4.81 6.95 19.51
N LYS A 206 4.26 6.29 20.53
CA LYS A 206 4.58 6.57 21.94
C LYS A 206 6.06 6.36 22.24
N LEU A 207 6.67 5.29 21.74
CA LEU A 207 8.09 5.00 21.92
C LEU A 207 8.94 6.15 21.36
N LEU A 208 8.74 6.50 20.09
CA LEU A 208 9.52 7.56 19.42
C LEU A 208 9.29 8.93 20.06
N GLN A 209 8.09 9.19 20.55
CA GLN A 209 7.72 10.43 21.23
C GLN A 209 8.50 10.62 22.55
N TRP A 210 8.75 9.56 23.30
CA TRP A 210 9.30 9.64 24.66
C TRP A 210 10.80 9.31 24.76
N CYS A 211 11.41 8.66 23.77
CA CYS A 211 12.83 8.32 23.83
C CYS A 211 13.71 9.40 23.20
N GLU A 212 14.81 9.77 23.84
CA GLU A 212 15.89 10.57 23.25
C GLU A 212 16.80 9.69 22.39
N GLU A 213 17.70 10.27 21.59
CA GLU A 213 18.74 9.51 20.87
C GLU A 213 18.18 8.51 19.81
N ILE A 214 16.91 8.66 19.47
CA ILE A 214 16.31 7.96 18.33
C ILE A 214 17.00 8.39 17.02
N PRO A 215 17.00 7.54 15.98
CA PRO A 215 17.46 7.94 14.65
C PRO A 215 16.75 9.19 14.13
N MET A 216 17.48 10.05 13.42
CA MET A 216 16.92 11.25 12.79
C MET A 216 15.83 10.91 11.77
N GLU A 217 15.97 9.79 11.08
CA GLU A 217 15.02 9.26 10.12
C GLU A 217 14.95 7.74 10.31
N LEU A 218 13.75 7.18 10.30
CA LEU A 218 13.50 5.74 10.30
C LEU A 218 12.20 5.40 9.57
N HIS A 219 12.12 4.19 9.04
CA HIS A 219 10.89 3.63 8.50
C HIS A 219 10.13 2.84 9.57
N LEU A 220 8.82 2.68 9.40
CA LEU A 220 8.01 1.79 10.22
C LEU A 220 7.68 0.53 9.42
N GLN A 221 7.91 -0.65 10.01
CA GLN A 221 7.46 -1.92 9.44
C GLN A 221 5.96 -2.04 9.63
N MET A 222 5.25 -2.15 8.52
CA MET A 222 3.79 -2.29 8.49
C MET A 222 3.43 -3.71 8.09
N SER A 223 2.48 -4.32 8.81
CA SER A 223 1.83 -5.55 8.36
C SER A 223 0.90 -5.23 7.19
N ASN A 224 1.13 -5.85 6.04
CA ASN A 224 0.37 -5.64 4.82
C ASN A 224 -0.92 -6.45 4.84
N TYR A 225 -2.04 -5.77 4.61
CA TYR A 225 -3.37 -6.34 4.47
C TYR A 225 -3.99 -5.89 3.15
N LEU A 226 -4.84 -6.74 2.60
CA LEU A 226 -5.57 -6.46 1.38
C LEU A 226 -7.09 -6.62 1.60
N TYR A 227 -7.89 -5.65 1.18
CA TYR A 227 -9.36 -5.62 1.29
C TYR A 227 -9.96 -5.55 2.69
N SER A 228 -9.32 -6.14 3.70
CA SER A 228 -9.69 -6.13 5.12
C SER A 228 -8.54 -6.72 5.95
N PHE A 229 -8.60 -6.62 7.28
CA PHE A 229 -7.64 -7.26 8.19
C PHE A 229 -7.75 -8.79 8.23
N GLU A 230 -8.65 -9.37 7.45
CA GLU A 230 -8.74 -10.81 7.23
C GLU A 230 -7.64 -11.33 6.30
N PHE A 231 -7.15 -10.55 5.34
CA PHE A 231 -6.19 -11.01 4.34
C PHE A 231 -4.81 -10.40 4.58
N HIS A 232 -4.06 -11.00 5.51
CA HIS A 232 -2.66 -10.66 5.75
C HIS A 232 -1.78 -11.19 4.60
N VAL A 233 -1.00 -10.31 3.99
CA VAL A 233 -0.15 -10.61 2.83
C VAL A 233 1.26 -10.96 3.28
N ASP A 234 1.90 -10.05 4.01
CA ASP A 234 3.25 -10.18 4.59
C ASP A 234 3.55 -9.00 5.52
N ASP A 235 4.75 -8.95 6.09
CA ASP A 235 5.22 -7.88 6.99
C ASP A 235 6.39 -7.10 6.38
N THR A 236 6.33 -6.80 5.08
CA THR A 236 7.48 -6.22 4.35
C THR A 236 7.33 -4.74 4.01
N SER A 237 6.18 -4.11 4.32
CA SER A 237 5.98 -2.70 3.98
C SER A 237 6.80 -1.79 4.89
N TRP A 238 7.54 -0.90 4.26
CA TRP A 238 8.45 0.06 4.88
C TRP A 238 8.07 1.50 4.55
N LYS A 239 6.92 1.71 3.90
CA LYS A 239 6.61 2.98 3.23
C LYS A 239 6.47 4.16 4.18
N VAL A 240 5.93 3.92 5.37
CA VAL A 240 5.82 4.93 6.42
C VAL A 240 7.21 5.32 6.91
N SER A 241 7.43 6.63 7.07
CA SER A 241 8.67 7.15 7.68
C SER A 241 8.36 8.15 8.77
N VAL A 242 9.24 8.17 9.78
CA VAL A 242 9.23 9.13 10.87
C VAL A 242 10.54 9.90 10.84
N HIS A 243 10.42 11.23 10.87
CA HIS A 243 11.52 12.16 10.81
C HIS A 243 11.56 12.98 12.10
N VAL A 244 12.72 13.10 12.71
CA VAL A 244 13.00 14.23 13.61
C VAL A 244 13.12 15.45 12.73
N TYR A 245 12.06 16.26 12.74
CA TYR A 245 11.84 17.34 11.79
C TYR A 245 12.98 18.37 11.84
N ASN A 246 13.45 18.76 10.67
CA ASN A 246 14.32 19.91 10.48
C ASN A 246 13.85 20.74 9.30
N SER A 247 13.57 22.01 9.56
CA SER A 247 13.06 22.98 8.59
C SER A 247 13.94 23.18 7.35
N LYS A 248 15.24 22.87 7.43
CA LYS A 248 16.19 23.06 6.32
C LYS A 248 16.21 21.90 5.31
N TRP A 249 15.99 20.66 5.75
CA TRP A 249 16.16 19.47 4.89
C TRP A 249 15.04 18.45 4.93
N THR A 250 14.17 18.44 5.93
CA THR A 250 13.03 17.51 5.96
C THR A 250 12.02 17.88 4.89
N MET A 251 11.73 16.92 4.00
CA MET A 251 10.79 17.08 2.89
C MET A 251 9.81 15.92 2.86
N TYR A 252 8.52 16.23 2.65
CA TYR A 252 7.46 15.25 2.45
C TYR A 252 7.70 14.44 1.17
N ARG A 253 8.16 13.21 1.33
CA ARG A 253 8.44 12.27 0.24
C ARG A 253 8.16 10.86 0.72
N HIS A 254 7.45 10.08 -0.10
CA HIS A 254 7.04 8.71 0.20
C HIS A 254 7.92 7.70 -0.53
N SER A 255 9.20 7.70 -0.19
CA SER A 255 10.17 6.75 -0.71
C SER A 255 11.19 6.44 0.37
N ARG A 256 12.16 5.58 0.05
CA ARG A 256 13.19 5.22 1.02
C ARG A 256 14.06 6.42 1.35
N HIS A 257 14.18 6.73 2.64
CA HIS A 257 15.02 7.82 3.18
C HIS A 257 16.25 7.26 3.89
N THR A 258 16.08 6.12 4.56
CA THR A 258 17.12 5.41 5.31
C THR A 258 16.94 3.90 5.16
N ASP A 259 17.93 3.15 5.63
CA ASP A 259 17.86 1.70 5.69
C ASP A 259 17.33 1.20 7.04
N LEU A 260 17.15 2.09 8.02
CA LEU A 260 16.64 1.75 9.35
C LEU A 260 15.12 1.60 9.34
N ILE A 261 14.63 0.51 9.92
CA ILE A 261 13.20 0.24 10.07
C ILE A 261 12.89 -0.24 11.48
N LEU A 262 11.89 0.35 12.15
CA LEU A 262 11.38 -0.16 13.42
C LEU A 262 10.40 -1.30 13.15
N ALA A 263 10.67 -2.46 13.73
CA ALA A 263 9.85 -3.64 13.52
C ALA A 263 8.41 -3.47 14.05
N ASP A 264 7.47 -4.23 13.51
CA ASP A 264 6.07 -4.37 13.98
C ASP A 264 5.45 -3.04 14.51
N SER A 265 5.26 -2.08 13.60
CA SER A 265 5.01 -0.68 13.93
C SER A 265 3.68 -0.15 13.37
N GLY A 266 2.82 -1.01 12.83
CA GLY A 266 1.50 -0.63 12.37
C GLY A 266 0.96 -1.53 11.26
N TRP A 267 -0.07 -1.04 10.58
CA TRP A 267 -0.82 -1.79 9.57
C TRP A 267 -0.93 -1.02 8.27
N HIS A 268 -0.79 -1.69 7.13
CA HIS A 268 -1.06 -1.14 5.80
C HIS A 268 -2.23 -1.88 5.16
N CYS A 269 -3.41 -1.26 5.08
CA CYS A 269 -4.64 -1.91 4.60
C CYS A 269 -5.03 -1.41 3.20
N SER A 270 -4.44 -2.04 2.18
CA SER A 270 -4.69 -1.69 0.78
C SER A 270 -6.11 -2.08 0.35
N PHE A 271 -6.79 -1.20 -0.38
CA PHE A 271 -8.15 -1.42 -0.90
C PHE A 271 -9.18 -1.82 0.19
N CYS A 272 -9.03 -1.33 1.42
CA CYS A 272 -9.92 -1.67 2.54
C CYS A 272 -11.15 -0.75 2.59
N PHE A 273 -12.06 -0.91 1.62
CA PHE A 273 -13.28 -0.09 1.50
C PHE A 273 -14.55 -0.83 1.87
N ARG A 274 -15.57 -0.05 2.25
CA ARG A 274 -16.93 -0.53 2.55
C ARG A 274 -17.74 -0.80 1.28
N LYS A 275 -17.61 0.07 0.28
CA LYS A 275 -18.42 0.06 -0.95
C LYS A 275 -17.63 -0.37 -2.17
N LEU A 276 -18.24 -1.15 -3.07
CA LEU A 276 -17.65 -1.56 -4.34
C LEU A 276 -17.33 -0.34 -5.23
N SER A 277 -18.14 0.72 -5.15
CA SER A 277 -17.87 1.98 -5.84
C SER A 277 -16.50 2.59 -5.49
N ASP A 278 -16.04 2.45 -4.24
CA ASP A 278 -14.77 3.00 -3.79
C ASP A 278 -13.57 2.20 -4.32
N PHE A 279 -13.72 0.89 -4.51
CA PHE A 279 -12.72 0.07 -5.20
C PHE A 279 -12.53 0.56 -6.64
N VAL A 280 -13.64 0.67 -7.38
CA VAL A 280 -13.62 1.15 -8.77
C VAL A 280 -13.07 2.57 -8.86
N PHE A 281 -13.40 3.43 -7.89
CA PHE A 281 -12.85 4.77 -7.81
C PHE A 281 -11.32 4.73 -7.63
N LYS A 282 -10.80 4.04 -6.60
CA LYS A 282 -9.34 3.95 -6.34
C LYS A 282 -8.59 3.35 -7.52
N MET A 283 -9.11 2.26 -8.11
CA MET A 283 -8.52 1.60 -9.29
C MET A 283 -8.34 2.55 -10.48
N LYS A 284 -9.21 3.57 -10.63
CA LYS A 284 -9.11 4.58 -11.69
C LYS A 284 -8.34 5.85 -11.28
N ALA A 285 -8.16 6.08 -9.98
CA ALA A 285 -7.76 7.37 -9.43
C ALA A 285 -6.26 7.48 -9.15
N TYR A 286 -5.65 6.43 -8.62
CA TYR A 286 -4.26 6.44 -8.15
C TYR A 286 -3.23 6.27 -9.28
N SER A 287 -1.94 6.44 -8.95
CA SER A 287 -0.86 6.50 -9.94
C SER A 287 -0.69 5.22 -10.77
N HIS A 288 -1.21 4.08 -10.30
CA HIS A 288 -1.18 2.79 -11.02
C HIS A 288 -2.52 2.43 -11.69
N ALA A 289 -3.29 3.42 -12.14
CA ALA A 289 -4.55 3.17 -12.86
C ALA A 289 -4.37 2.41 -14.19
N ASP A 290 -3.15 2.35 -14.72
CA ASP A 290 -2.75 1.56 -15.89
C ASP A 290 -2.97 0.05 -15.69
N ARG A 291 -3.01 -0.42 -14.43
CA ARG A 291 -3.31 -1.83 -14.10
C ARG A 291 -4.73 -2.25 -14.50
N VAL A 292 -5.65 -1.31 -14.72
CA VAL A 292 -7.00 -1.57 -15.23
C VAL A 292 -6.96 -1.78 -16.75
N ARG A 293 -6.61 -3.01 -17.16
CA ARG A 293 -6.41 -3.34 -18.58
C ARG A 293 -7.68 -3.76 -19.32
N ARG A 294 -8.70 -4.17 -18.59
CA ARG A 294 -9.97 -4.65 -19.15
C ARG A 294 -11.14 -4.03 -18.42
N LYS A 295 -12.25 -3.79 -19.14
CA LYS A 295 -13.45 -3.16 -18.57
C LYS A 295 -14.10 -4.05 -17.49
N ASP A 296 -14.00 -5.37 -17.62
CA ASP A 296 -14.53 -6.31 -16.63
C ASP A 296 -13.80 -6.21 -15.28
N PHE A 297 -12.62 -5.60 -15.19
CA PHE A 297 -11.96 -5.38 -13.90
C PHE A 297 -12.73 -4.43 -12.98
N LEU A 298 -13.62 -3.63 -13.56
CA LEU A 298 -14.42 -2.62 -12.87
C LEU A 298 -15.84 -3.11 -12.57
N ASP A 299 -16.14 -4.37 -12.90
CA ASP A 299 -17.43 -5.00 -12.65
C ASP A 299 -17.59 -5.35 -11.16
N PHE A 300 -18.73 -4.95 -10.59
CA PHE A 300 -19.00 -5.10 -9.16
C PHE A 300 -19.07 -6.57 -8.73
N ASP A 301 -19.73 -7.44 -9.50
CA ASP A 301 -19.84 -8.87 -9.20
C ASP A 301 -18.48 -9.57 -9.26
N ARG A 302 -17.62 -9.19 -10.22
CA ARG A 302 -16.23 -9.66 -10.27
C ARG A 302 -15.45 -9.19 -9.06
N ILE A 303 -15.49 -7.90 -8.73
CA ILE A 303 -14.74 -7.32 -7.61
C ILE A 303 -15.15 -7.99 -6.30
N GLN A 304 -16.45 -8.10 -6.03
CA GLN A 304 -16.99 -8.73 -4.81
C GLN A 304 -16.48 -10.16 -4.64
N ARG A 305 -16.50 -10.95 -5.72
CA ARG A 305 -15.99 -12.33 -5.71
C ARG A 305 -14.49 -12.38 -5.46
N ILE A 306 -13.70 -11.53 -6.11
CA ILE A 306 -12.24 -11.47 -5.92
C ILE A 306 -11.87 -11.13 -4.48
N ILE A 307 -12.55 -10.14 -3.90
CA ILE A 307 -12.35 -9.73 -2.51
C ILE A 307 -12.61 -10.91 -1.57
N CYS A 308 -13.75 -11.59 -1.71
CA CYS A 308 -14.10 -12.71 -0.84
C CYS A 308 -13.20 -13.95 -1.04
N GLU A 309 -12.65 -14.12 -2.24
CA GLU A 309 -11.70 -15.20 -2.54
C GLU A 309 -10.26 -14.85 -2.10
N GLY A 310 -9.95 -13.59 -1.81
CA GLY A 310 -8.60 -13.13 -1.49
C GLY A 310 -7.65 -13.09 -2.70
N LYS A 311 -8.18 -12.96 -3.92
CA LYS A 311 -7.37 -12.93 -5.16
C LYS A 311 -6.91 -11.52 -5.50
N ASP A 312 -5.96 -11.37 -6.42
CA ASP A 312 -5.51 -10.07 -6.92
C ASP A 312 -6.57 -9.40 -7.83
N LEU A 313 -6.90 -8.12 -7.58
CA LEU A 313 -7.89 -7.36 -8.35
C LEU A 313 -7.54 -7.24 -9.85
N PHE A 314 -6.25 -7.24 -10.17
CA PHE A 314 -5.71 -6.93 -11.50
C PHE A 314 -5.23 -8.19 -12.27
N ASP A 315 -5.51 -9.39 -11.74
CA ASP A 315 -5.02 -10.69 -12.24
C ASP A 315 -3.49 -10.76 -12.40
N MET A 316 -2.74 -10.03 -11.58
CA MET A 316 -1.28 -10.00 -11.59
C MET A 316 -0.68 -11.15 -10.76
N LEU A 317 0.56 -11.50 -11.07
CA LEU A 317 1.38 -12.35 -10.21
C LEU A 317 2.08 -11.50 -9.14
N PRO A 318 2.48 -12.10 -8.00
CA PRO A 318 3.25 -11.39 -6.99
C PRO A 318 4.53 -10.77 -7.55
N GLU A 319 4.86 -9.57 -7.07
CA GLU A 319 6.06 -8.82 -7.45
C GLU A 319 7.28 -9.28 -6.65
N GLU A 320 7.81 -10.47 -6.95
CA GLU A 320 8.88 -11.11 -6.18
C GLU A 320 10.19 -11.28 -6.95
N TYR A 321 11.30 -11.25 -6.20
CA TYR A 321 12.67 -11.32 -6.75
C TYR A 321 13.29 -12.73 -6.70
N THR A 322 12.59 -13.70 -6.11
CA THR A 322 13.01 -15.11 -6.10
C THR A 322 11.84 -16.00 -6.51
N PHE A 323 12.11 -17.11 -7.19
CA PHE A 323 11.07 -18.09 -7.52
C PHE A 323 10.44 -18.70 -6.26
N HIS A 324 11.21 -18.84 -5.17
CA HIS A 324 10.69 -19.37 -3.92
C HIS A 324 9.58 -18.48 -3.33
N GLU A 325 9.85 -17.17 -3.16
CA GLU A 325 8.84 -16.24 -2.64
C GLU A 325 7.69 -16.03 -3.65
N LEU A 326 7.99 -15.98 -4.96
CA LEU A 326 6.96 -15.90 -5.99
C LEU A 326 5.95 -17.05 -5.88
N ILE A 327 6.43 -18.29 -5.79
CA ILE A 327 5.58 -19.48 -5.70
C ILE A 327 4.82 -19.49 -4.38
N LYS A 328 5.48 -19.12 -3.28
CA LYS A 328 4.88 -19.06 -1.94
C LYS A 328 3.72 -18.07 -1.85
N LYS A 329 3.82 -16.93 -2.52
CA LYS A 329 2.76 -15.90 -2.56
C LYS A 329 1.77 -16.07 -3.71
N MET A 330 1.95 -17.07 -4.57
CA MET A 330 1.08 -17.28 -5.72
C MET A 330 -0.27 -17.86 -5.29
N GLY A 331 -1.36 -17.28 -5.81
CA GLY A 331 -2.72 -17.71 -5.53
C GLY A 331 -3.45 -16.75 -4.58
N PRO A 332 -4.59 -17.17 -4.02
CA PRO A 332 -5.35 -16.33 -3.12
C PRO A 332 -4.68 -16.21 -1.75
N ILE A 333 -4.78 -15.02 -1.15
CA ILE A 333 -4.28 -14.72 0.19
C ILE A 333 -5.06 -15.54 1.22
N PRO A 334 -4.39 -16.26 2.13
CA PRO A 334 -5.05 -17.00 3.20
C PRO A 334 -5.89 -16.09 4.11
N ARG A 335 -7.05 -16.59 4.53
CA ARG A 335 -7.95 -15.87 5.46
C ARG A 335 -7.49 -16.07 6.90
N SER A 336 -7.20 -14.98 7.59
CA SER A 336 -6.97 -14.93 9.03
C SER A 336 -8.28 -15.10 9.78
N LYS A 337 -8.24 -15.87 10.86
CA LYS A 337 -9.34 -15.98 11.83
C LYS A 337 -9.13 -15.09 13.06
N SER A 338 -8.01 -14.38 13.11
CA SER A 338 -7.59 -13.56 14.25
C SER A 338 -7.79 -12.08 13.95
N ALA A 339 -8.29 -11.36 14.94
CA ALA A 339 -8.32 -9.89 14.99
C ALA A 339 -7.46 -9.36 16.17
N VAL A 340 -6.54 -10.19 16.67
CA VAL A 340 -5.58 -9.80 17.72
C VAL A 340 -4.58 -8.82 17.13
N ASN A 341 -4.14 -7.85 17.92
CA ASN A 341 -3.21 -6.79 17.53
C ASN A 341 -3.71 -5.95 16.35
N LEU A 342 -5.03 -5.70 16.26
CA LEU A 342 -5.60 -4.70 15.37
C LEU A 342 -5.87 -3.40 16.14
N PRO A 343 -6.10 -2.25 15.46
CA PRO A 343 -6.43 -0.99 16.13
C PRO A 343 -7.57 -1.14 17.14
N GLY A 344 -7.43 -0.60 18.35
CA GLY A 344 -8.39 -0.84 19.43
C GLY A 344 -9.80 -0.35 19.06
N ASN A 345 -9.87 0.85 18.50
CA ASN A 345 -11.13 1.47 18.09
C ASN A 345 -11.83 0.76 16.91
N LEU A 346 -11.10 -0.04 16.12
CA LEU A 346 -11.68 -0.89 15.08
C LEU A 346 -12.48 -2.02 15.72
N VAL A 347 -11.94 -2.60 16.79
CA VAL A 347 -12.55 -3.71 17.53
C VAL A 347 -13.70 -3.20 18.42
N GLU A 348 -13.53 -2.04 19.06
CA GLU A 348 -14.59 -1.40 19.86
C GLU A 348 -15.85 -1.10 19.04
N ASP A 349 -15.69 -0.76 17.76
CA ASP A 349 -16.79 -0.41 16.85
C ASP A 349 -16.92 -1.43 15.70
N ALA A 350 -16.77 -2.71 16.06
CA ALA A 350 -16.74 -3.84 15.13
C ALA A 350 -18.03 -3.97 14.30
N ASP A 351 -19.18 -3.53 14.81
CA ASP A 351 -20.44 -3.57 14.06
C ASP A 351 -20.40 -2.62 12.85
N ARG A 352 -19.88 -1.40 13.04
CA ARG A 352 -19.75 -0.41 11.95
C ARG A 352 -18.65 -0.80 10.97
N PHE A 353 -17.57 -1.40 11.45
CA PHE A 353 -16.42 -1.79 10.64
C PHE A 353 -16.35 -3.30 10.36
N ARG A 354 -17.49 -4.01 10.44
CA ARG A 354 -17.55 -5.47 10.29
C ARG A 354 -16.88 -5.97 9.02
N TYR A 355 -16.96 -5.16 7.96
CA TYR A 355 -16.43 -5.43 6.64
C TYR A 355 -14.88 -5.49 6.59
N LEU A 356 -14.20 -4.92 7.60
CA LEU A 356 -12.75 -4.95 7.77
C LEU A 356 -12.27 -6.14 8.63
N LEU A 357 -13.17 -6.89 9.26
CA LEU A 357 -12.86 -7.93 10.22
C LEU A 357 -13.14 -9.34 9.66
N PRO A 358 -12.51 -10.41 10.21
CA PRO A 358 -12.69 -11.78 9.73
C PRO A 358 -14.15 -12.20 9.50
N GLY A 359 -14.47 -12.66 8.30
CA GLY A 359 -15.81 -13.06 7.88
C GLY A 359 -16.65 -11.95 7.24
N GLY A 360 -16.13 -10.71 7.19
CA GLY A 360 -16.83 -9.55 6.66
C GLY A 360 -16.54 -9.24 5.19
N CYS A 361 -16.41 -10.22 4.29
CA CYS A 361 -15.94 -9.93 2.92
C CYS A 361 -16.98 -9.26 1.99
N LEU A 362 -18.27 -9.28 2.35
CA LEU A 362 -19.32 -8.63 1.56
C LEU A 362 -19.20 -7.10 1.65
N ARG A 363 -19.48 -6.42 0.54
CA ARG A 363 -19.38 -4.97 0.36
C ARG A 363 -20.74 -4.42 -0.05
N GLU A 364 -20.97 -3.18 0.34
CA GLU A 364 -22.13 -2.42 -0.13
C GLU A 364 -21.91 -2.02 -1.60
N GLU A 365 -22.99 -1.87 -2.37
CA GLU A 365 -22.92 -1.40 -3.75
C GLU A 365 -22.63 0.10 -3.87
#